data_AF-A0A7U9X5I0-F1
#
_entry.id   AF-A0A7U9X5I0-F1
#
_cell.length_a   1.000
_cell.length_b   1.000
_cell.length_c   1.000
_cell.angle_alpha   90.00
_cell.angle_beta   90.00
_cell.angle_gamma   90.00
#
_symmetry.space_group_name_H-M   'P 1'
#
loop_
_entity.id
_entity.type
_entity.pdbx_description
1 polymer ?
#
loop_
_entity_poly.entity_id
_entity_poly.type
_entity_poly.pdbx_seq_one_letter_code
_entity_poly.pdbx_strand_id
1 'polypeptide(L)' 'MREVMEYELETKKKHLSKLQDYFRIDIKDIASPKYEDNAINALLEMKKVKTEIEQLEYYLQLKT' A
#
# COMPACT_ATOMS: atom_id res chain seq x y z
N MET A 1 7.93 -5.53 21.32
CA MET A 1 8.53 -4.91 20.11
C MET A 1 8.23 -5.72 18.85
N ARG A 2 8.40 -7.05 18.84
CA ARG A 2 7.96 -7.91 17.73
C ARG A 2 6.45 -7.82 17.47
N GLU A 3 5.64 -7.99 18.50
CA GLU A 3 4.16 -7.89 18.41
C GLU A 3 3.68 -6.55 17.83
N VAL A 4 4.36 -5.44 18.14
CA VAL A 4 4.05 -4.11 17.59
C VAL A 4 4.34 -4.06 16.09
N MET A 5 5.44 -4.67 15.64
CA MET A 5 5.79 -4.75 14.22
C MET A 5 4.84 -5.69 13.45
N GLU A 6 4.40 -6.79 14.06
CA GLU A 6 3.39 -7.70 13.49
C GLU A 6 2.03 -7.00 13.35
N TYR A 7 1.61 -6.24 14.37
CA TYR A 7 0.40 -5.43 14.31
C TYR A 7 0.48 -4.35 13.21
N GLU A 8 1.60 -3.65 13.10
CA GLU A 8 1.83 -2.65 12.06
C GLU A 8 1.84 -3.29 10.66
N LEU A 9 2.46 -4.47 10.51
CA LEU A 9 2.49 -5.22 9.26
C LEU A 9 1.07 -5.56 8.79
N GLU A 10 0.23 -6.12 9.68
CA GLU A 10 -1.16 -6.44 9.36
C GLU A 10 -1.97 -5.18 9.02
N THR A 11 -1.73 -4.08 9.74
CA THR A 11 -2.38 -2.80 9.48
C THR A 11 -2.01 -2.27 8.08
N LYS A 12 -0.73 -2.33 7.70
CA LYS A 12 -0.27 -1.91 6.37
C LYS A 12 -0.78 -2.82 5.26
N LYS A 13 -0.83 -4.14 5.47
CA LYS A 13 -1.43 -5.09 4.51
C LYS A 13 -2.90 -4.78 4.25
N LYS A 14 -3.67 -4.49 5.31
CA LYS A 14 -5.06 -4.07 5.20
C LYS A 14 -5.21 -2.72 4.49
N HIS A 15 -4.31 -1.77 4.76
CA HIS A 15 -4.30 -0.48 4.08
C HIS A 15 -4.00 -0.63 2.58
N LEU A 16 -3.01 -1.44 2.21
CA LEU A 16 -2.69 -1.74 0.82
C LEU A 16 -3.89 -2.35 0.08
N SER A 17 -4.59 -3.30 0.69
CA SER A 17 -5.81 -3.88 0.11
C SER A 17 -6.87 -2.80 -0.18
N LYS A 18 -7.09 -1.87 0.75
CA LYS A 18 -8.03 -0.77 0.53
C LYS A 18 -7.59 0.12 -0.63
N LEU A 19 -6.31 0.48 -0.71
CA LEU A 19 -5.79 1.28 -1.82
C LEU A 19 -6.00 0.58 -3.18
N GLN A 20 -5.81 -0.73 -3.23
CA GLN A 20 -6.04 -1.53 -4.44
C GLN A 20 -7.53 -1.56 -4.83
N ASP A 21 -8.43 -1.69 -3.85
CA ASP A 21 -9.87 -1.63 -4.08
C ASP A 21 -10.30 -0.25 -4.57
N TYR A 22 -9.82 0.82 -3.94
CA TYR A 22 -10.07 2.20 -4.37
C TYR A 22 -9.54 2.44 -5.77
N PHE A 23 -8.31 2.04 -6.07
CA PHE A 23 -7.73 2.15 -7.40
C PHE A 23 -8.64 1.47 -8.41
N ARG A 24 -9.03 0.21 -8.21
CA ARG A 24 -9.93 -0.49 -9.13
C ARG A 24 -11.27 0.22 -9.39
N ILE A 25 -11.79 0.98 -8.42
CA ILE A 25 -13.08 1.66 -8.52
C ILE A 25 -12.94 3.06 -9.13
N ASP A 26 -11.95 3.85 -8.71
CA ASP A 26 -11.85 5.28 -9.03
C ASP A 26 -11.22 5.58 -10.40
N ILE A 27 -10.28 4.76 -10.89
CA ILE A 27 -9.71 4.92 -12.24
C ILE A 27 -10.61 4.32 -13.33
N LYS A 28 -11.93 4.52 -13.26
CA LYS A 28 -12.86 4.09 -14.31
C LYS A 28 -13.10 5.16 -15.37
N ASP A 29 -12.85 6.42 -15.06
CA ASP A 29 -13.09 7.52 -16.00
C ASP A 29 -11.79 7.98 -16.67
N ILE A 30 -11.33 7.20 -17.66
CA ILE A 30 -10.13 7.51 -18.45
C ILE A 30 -10.24 8.84 -19.23
N ALA A 31 -11.45 9.35 -19.44
CA ALA A 31 -11.67 10.62 -20.12
C ALA A 31 -11.51 11.82 -19.16
N SER A 32 -11.43 11.58 -17.85
CA SER A 32 -11.17 12.65 -16.88
C SER A 32 -9.80 13.28 -17.15
N PRO A 33 -9.71 14.63 -17.20
CA PRO A 33 -8.43 15.31 -17.37
C PRO A 33 -7.46 15.10 -16.21
N LYS A 34 -7.93 14.54 -15.08
CA LYS A 34 -7.11 14.21 -13.90
C LYS A 34 -6.81 12.70 -13.80
N TYR A 35 -7.23 11.90 -14.77
CA TYR A 35 -7.12 10.45 -14.71
C TYR A 35 -5.67 10.01 -14.50
N GLU A 36 -4.75 10.51 -15.34
CA GLU A 36 -3.34 10.13 -15.32
C GLU A 36 -2.68 10.52 -13.99
N ASP A 37 -2.89 11.77 -13.54
CA ASP A 37 -2.35 12.25 -12.26
C ASP A 37 -2.88 11.44 -11.07
N ASN A 38 -4.18 11.14 -11.04
CA ASN A 38 -4.78 10.35 -9.98
C ASN A 38 -4.24 8.90 -9.99
N ALA A 39 -4.11 8.31 -11.19
CA ALA A 39 -3.58 6.97 -11.34
C ALA A 39 -2.11 6.89 -10.87
N ILE A 40 -1.29 7.86 -11.27
CA ILE A 40 0.12 7.96 -10.87
C ILE A 40 0.22 8.11 -9.35
N ASN A 41 -0.55 9.02 -8.75
CA ASN A 41 -0.52 9.24 -7.31
C ASN A 41 -0.91 7.99 -6.51
N ALA A 42 -1.97 7.30 -6.92
CA ALA A 42 -2.40 6.07 -6.27
C ALA A 42 -1.35 4.95 -6.40
N LEU A 43 -0.71 4.83 -7.57
CA LEU A 43 0.37 3.86 -7.79
C LEU A 43 1.61 4.17 -6.94
N LEU A 44 1.97 5.44 -6.79
CA LEU A 44 3.08 5.87 -5.94
C LEU A 44 2.80 5.59 -4.47
N GLU A 45 1.59 5.85 -3.99
CA GLU A 45 1.17 5.53 -2.62
C GLU A 45 1.22 4.02 -2.36
N MET A 46 0.65 3.20 -3.25
CA MET A 46 0.72 1.74 -3.13
C MET A 46 2.17 1.23 -3.12
N LYS A 47 3.05 1.80 -3.96
CA LYS A 47 4.48 1.44 -3.98
C LYS A 47 5.14 1.72 -2.64
N LYS A 48 4.88 2.90 -2.04
CA LYS A 48 5.41 3.27 -0.73
C LYS A 48 4.97 2.26 0.35
N VAL A 49 3.68 1.95 0.43
CA VAL A 49 3.15 1.00 1.42
C VAL A 49 3.75 -0.40 1.24
N LYS A 50 3.93 -0.86 -0.01
CA LYS A 50 4.61 -2.14 -0.29
C LYS A 50 6.05 -2.17 0.23
N THR A 51 6.82 -1.11 0.00
CA THR A 51 8.20 -1.03 0.53
C THR A 51 8.23 -1.04 2.06
N GLU A 52 7.29 -0.35 2.72
CA GLU A 52 7.19 -0.38 4.18
C GLU A 52 6.84 -1.79 4.71
N ILE A 53 5.97 -2.53 4.01
CA ILE A 53 5.66 -3.93 4.31
C ILE A 53 6.91 -4.81 4.18
N GLU A 54 7.63 -4.70 3.07
CA GLU A 54 8.86 -5.49 2.82
C GLU A 54 9.92 -5.23 3.91
N GLN A 55 10.08 -3.98 4.35
CA GLN A 55 10.98 -3.62 5.44
C GLN A 55 10.57 -4.25 6.77
N LEU A 56 9.27 -4.21 7.12
CA LEU A 56 8.76 -4.85 8.33
C LEU A 56 8.95 -6.36 8.29
N GLU A 57 8.65 -7.01 7.17
CA GLU A 57 8.86 -8.44 6.98
C GLU A 57 10.33 -8.82 7.12
N TYR A 58 11.24 -8.03 6.54
CA TYR A 58 12.68 -8.21 6.72
C TYR A 58 13.12 -8.09 8.19
N TYR A 59 12.67 -7.07 8.92
CA TYR A 59 13.02 -6.90 10.33
C TYR A 59 12.43 -7.99 11.23
N LEU A 60 11.24 -8.51 10.90
CA LEU A 60 10.64 -9.63 11.60
C LEU A 60 11.43 -10.92 11.36
N GLN A 61 11.92 -11.16 10.14
CA GLN A 61 12.78 -12.30 9.81
C GLN A 61 14.13 -12.24 10.53
N LEU A 62 14.78 -11.07 10.60
CA LEU A 62 16.07 -10.91 11.31
C LEU A 62 15.97 -11.14 12.82
N LYS A 63 14.78 -11.03 13.41
CA LYS A 63 14.55 -11.27 14.85
C LYS A 63 14.02 -12.69 15.14
N THR A 64 14.15 -13.59 14.18
CA THR A 64 13.81 -15.03 14.31
C THR A 64 15.00 -15.82 14.83
#